data_AF-A0A1A0XZ40-F1
#
_entry.id   AF-A0A1A0XZ40-F1
#
_cell.length_a   1.000
_cell.length_b   1.000
_cell.length_c   1.000
_cell.angle_alpha   90.00
_cell.angle_beta   90.00
_cell.angle_gamma   90.00
#
_symmetry.space_group_name_H-M   'P 1'
#
loop_
_entity.id
_entity.type
_entity.pdbx_description
1 polymer ?
#
loop_
_entity_poly.entity_id
_entity_poly.type
_entity_poly.pdbx_seq_one_letter_code
_entity_poly.pdbx_strand_id
1 'polypeptide(L)'
;MTDSTQWSRTRQSFSCPQDLWDTCKLAWANTLDDHPAWTDWLEAAIADGTAATRARARGTLRTAPARIPPGRREPAPAGAPTRARRSFTCRPDIWTDARDAWWTEREQHPQLSDWICAALAAKAAAHTTESSHRTPPP
;
A
#
# COMPACT_ATOMS: atom_id res chain seq x y z
N MET A 1 19.50 32.89 1.30
CA MET A 1 18.65 31.95 2.06
C MET A 1 18.55 30.69 1.23
N THR A 2 19.34 29.67 1.55
CA THR A 2 19.31 28.39 0.83
C THR A 2 18.11 27.58 1.31
N ASP A 3 17.14 27.47 0.41
CA ASP A 3 15.96 26.62 0.49
C ASP A 3 16.41 25.19 0.80
N SER A 4 16.28 24.79 2.06
CA SER A 4 16.58 23.43 2.49
C SER A 4 15.32 22.61 2.24
N THR A 5 15.17 22.14 1.00
CA THR A 5 14.04 21.33 0.55
C THR A 5 13.83 20.19 1.54
N GLN A 6 12.73 20.28 2.27
CA GLN A 6 12.41 19.47 3.43
C GLN A 6 12.16 18.01 3.02
N TRP A 7 13.23 17.21 2.90
CA TRP A 7 13.14 15.75 2.77
C TRP A 7 12.70 15.11 4.09
N SER A 8 11.49 15.40 4.57
CA SER A 8 10.94 14.74 5.76
C SER A 8 10.09 13.54 5.36
N ARG A 9 10.71 12.51 4.76
CA ARG A 9 10.07 11.19 4.69
C ARG A 9 9.95 10.65 6.12
N THR A 10 8.79 10.13 6.49
CA THR A 10 8.49 9.67 7.86
C THR A 10 8.43 8.15 7.92
N ARG A 11 8.97 7.55 8.98
CA ARG A 11 8.84 6.10 9.20
C ARG A 11 7.40 5.75 9.51
N GLN A 12 6.78 4.94 8.67
CA GLN A 12 5.45 4.40 8.85
C GLN A 12 5.49 2.89 9.02
N SER A 13 4.43 2.32 9.58
CA SER A 13 4.36 0.89 9.79
C SER A 13 2.94 0.33 9.64
N PHE A 14 2.85 -0.87 9.10
CA PHE A 14 1.62 -1.64 8.97
C PHE A 14 1.91 -3.12 9.22
N SER A 15 0.87 -3.91 9.50
CA SER A 15 1.00 -5.35 9.70
C SER A 15 0.71 -6.09 8.39
N CYS A 16 1.60 -6.98 7.97
CA CYS A 16 1.50 -7.71 6.70
C CYS A 16 1.75 -9.21 6.93
N PRO A 17 0.96 -10.12 6.32
CA PRO A 17 1.32 -11.53 6.22
C PRO A 17 2.67 -11.74 5.54
N GLN A 18 3.41 -12.78 5.94
CA GLN A 18 4.73 -13.10 5.37
C GLN A 18 4.62 -13.47 3.88
N ASP A 19 3.69 -14.35 3.51
CA ASP A 19 3.53 -14.82 2.11
C ASP A 19 3.24 -13.68 1.14
N LEU A 20 2.42 -12.71 1.55
CA LEU A 20 2.16 -11.51 0.76
C LEU A 20 3.43 -10.65 0.62
N TRP A 21 4.17 -10.47 1.72
CA TRP A 21 5.42 -9.72 1.69
C TRP A 21 6.42 -10.33 0.71
N ASP A 22 6.57 -11.65 0.73
CA ASP A 22 7.48 -12.37 -0.17
C ASP A 22 7.00 -12.31 -1.63
N THR A 23 5.68 -12.43 -1.86
CA THR A 23 5.07 -12.25 -3.18
C THR A 23 5.37 -10.85 -3.74
N CYS A 24 5.20 -9.80 -2.93
CA CYS A 24 5.49 -8.43 -3.37
C CYS A 24 6.99 -8.21 -3.58
N LYS A 25 7.86 -8.84 -2.78
CA LYS A 25 9.31 -8.79 -2.98
C LYS A 25 9.73 -9.43 -4.29
N LEU A 26 9.12 -10.55 -4.67
CA LEU A 26 9.34 -11.19 -5.97
C LEU A 26 8.86 -10.29 -7.12
N ALA A 27 7.66 -9.72 -7.02
CA ALA A 27 7.13 -8.80 -8.02
C ALA A 27 8.02 -7.55 -8.20
N TRP A 28 8.52 -6.98 -7.10
CA TRP A 28 9.49 -5.89 -7.14
C TRP A 28 10.81 -6.28 -7.80
N ALA A 29 11.36 -7.45 -7.49
CA ALA A 29 12.60 -7.93 -8.11
C ALA A 29 12.50 -8.04 -9.64
N ASN A 30 11.29 -8.32 -10.16
CA ASN A 30 11.00 -8.37 -11.59
C ASN A 30 10.74 -6.99 -12.23
N THR A 31 10.74 -5.91 -11.45
CA THR A 31 10.41 -4.54 -11.90
C THR A 31 11.46 -3.51 -11.44
N LEU A 32 12.70 -3.96 -11.26
CA LEU A 32 13.80 -3.11 -10.75
C LEU A 32 14.12 -1.93 -11.67
N ASP A 33 13.88 -2.05 -12.98
CA ASP A 33 14.11 -0.97 -13.93
C ASP A 33 13.14 0.22 -13.71
N ASP A 34 11.88 -0.07 -13.36
CA ASP A 34 10.85 0.95 -13.08
C ASP A 34 10.87 1.41 -11.61
N HIS A 35 11.26 0.52 -10.71
CA HIS A 35 11.26 0.72 -9.27
C HIS A 35 12.59 0.28 -8.65
N PRO A 36 13.66 1.10 -8.78
CA PRO A 36 15.00 0.72 -8.35
C PRO A 36 15.12 0.49 -6.84
N ALA A 37 14.24 1.12 -6.04
CA ALA A 37 14.16 0.88 -4.61
C ALA A 37 12.84 0.22 -4.21
N TRP A 38 12.92 -0.71 -3.26
CA TRP A 38 11.74 -1.35 -2.66
C TRP A 38 10.76 -0.33 -2.06
N THR A 39 11.29 0.75 -1.51
CA THR A 39 10.48 1.81 -0.91
C THR A 39 9.67 2.55 -1.99
N ASP A 40 10.26 2.76 -3.16
CA ASP A 40 9.59 3.39 -4.30
C ASP A 40 8.47 2.48 -4.83
N TRP A 41 8.72 1.17 -4.90
CA TRP A 41 7.69 0.19 -5.27
C TRP A 41 6.52 0.17 -4.29
N LEU A 42 6.79 0.22 -2.98
CA LEU A 42 5.75 0.30 -1.95
C LEU A 42 4.93 1.59 -2.04
N GLU A 43 5.59 2.73 -2.28
CA GLU A 43 4.92 4.01 -2.48
C GLU A 43 4.04 4.01 -3.73
N ALA A 44 4.54 3.45 -4.83
CA ALA A 44 3.77 3.27 -6.05
C ALA A 44 2.54 2.39 -5.81
N ALA A 45 2.67 1.26 -5.10
CA ALA A 45 1.53 0.40 -4.78
C ALA A 45 0.44 1.12 -3.97
N ILE A 46 0.85 1.93 -2.99
CA ILE A 46 -0.08 2.71 -2.19
C ILE A 46 -0.74 3.81 -3.04
N ALA A 47 0.01 4.46 -3.92
CA ALA A 47 -0.51 5.47 -4.84
C ALA A 47 -1.51 4.85 -5.84
N ASP A 48 -1.19 3.69 -6.42
CA ASP A 48 -2.05 2.93 -7.33
C ASP A 48 -3.36 2.53 -6.63
N GLY A 49 -3.26 2.01 -5.40
CA GLY A 49 -4.42 1.69 -4.56
C GLY A 49 -5.29 2.92 -4.28
N THR A 50 -4.68 4.05 -3.94
CA THR A 50 -5.38 5.32 -3.70
C THR A 50 -6.10 5.80 -4.95
N ALA A 51 -5.43 5.75 -6.11
CA ALA A 51 -6.03 6.14 -7.38
C ALA A 51 -7.24 5.25 -7.73
N ALA A 52 -7.14 3.94 -7.49
CA ALA A 52 -8.23 3.01 -7.70
C ALA A 52 -9.42 3.28 -6.76
N THR A 53 -9.17 3.54 -5.48
CA THR A 53 -10.22 3.96 -4.53
C THR A 53 -10.86 5.27 -4.95
N ARG A 54 -10.05 6.25 -5.39
CA ARG A 54 -10.53 7.55 -5.89
C ARG A 54 -11.42 7.38 -7.12
N ALA A 55 -11.06 6.50 -8.05
CA ALA A 55 -11.89 6.18 -9.21
C ALA A 55 -13.24 5.57 -8.80
N ARG A 56 -13.24 4.60 -7.88
CA ARG A 56 -14.49 3.99 -7.34
C ARG A 56 -15.36 4.99 -6.60
N ALA A 57 -14.76 5.92 -5.88
CA ALA A 57 -15.43 6.99 -5.14
C ALA A 57 -15.81 8.21 -6.01
N ARG A 58 -15.76 8.08 -7.35
CA ARG A 58 -16.08 9.15 -8.32
C ARG A 58 -15.28 10.45 -8.07
N GLY A 59 -14.01 10.30 -7.70
CA GLY A 59 -13.05 11.39 -7.54
C GLY A 59 -12.88 11.90 -6.11
N THR A 60 -13.83 11.67 -5.21
CA THR A 60 -13.81 12.29 -3.86
C THR A 60 -13.53 11.26 -2.78
N LEU A 61 -12.41 11.41 -2.06
CA LEU A 61 -12.07 10.61 -0.89
C LEU A 61 -12.56 11.30 0.38
N ARG A 62 -12.97 10.50 1.37
CA ARG A 62 -13.30 10.97 2.71
C ARG A 62 -12.01 11.17 3.51
N THR A 63 -11.86 12.33 4.14
CA THR A 63 -10.70 12.60 5.00
C THR A 63 -10.74 11.75 6.27
N ALA A 64 -9.64 11.04 6.54
CA ALA A 64 -9.47 10.27 7.76
C ALA A 64 -9.28 11.21 8.96
N PRO A 65 -9.89 10.92 10.12
CA PRO A 65 -9.64 11.70 11.33
C PRO A 65 -8.16 11.56 11.75
N ALA A 66 -7.60 12.59 12.39
CA ALA A 66 -6.21 12.57 12.88
C ALA A 66 -5.94 11.37 13.80
N ARG A 67 -6.89 11.06 14.69
CA ARG A 67 -6.89 9.88 15.56
C ARG A 67 -8.01 8.95 15.16
N ILE A 68 -7.69 7.69 14.88
CA ILE A 68 -8.68 6.64 14.70
C ILE A 68 -9.35 6.39 16.06
N PRO A 69 -10.69 6.47 16.16
CA PRO A 69 -11.38 6.27 17.42
C PRO A 69 -10.99 4.93 18.08
N PRO A 70 -10.63 4.91 19.37
CA PRO A 70 -10.42 3.66 20.09
C PRO A 70 -11.75 2.89 20.17
N GLY A 71 -11.71 1.55 20.11
CA GLY A 71 -12.89 0.70 20.35
C GLY A 71 -13.41 -0.14 19.19
N ARG A 72 -12.69 -0.21 18.05
CA ARG A 72 -13.08 -1.03 16.89
C ARG A 72 -11.94 -1.92 16.36
N ARG A 73 -10.94 -2.23 17.18
CA ARG A 73 -10.02 -3.32 16.83
C ARG A 73 -10.79 -4.61 17.04
N GLU A 74 -11.45 -5.08 16.01
CA GLU A 74 -11.94 -6.45 16.02
C GLU A 74 -10.71 -7.36 16.21
N PRO A 75 -10.76 -8.29 17.18
CA PRO A 75 -9.71 -9.28 17.32
C PRO A 75 -9.59 -10.06 16.01
N ALA A 76 -8.37 -10.40 15.62
CA ALA A 76 -8.17 -11.23 14.45
C ALA A 76 -8.94 -12.55 14.62
N PRO A 77 -9.66 -13.03 13.59
CA PRO A 77 -10.39 -14.29 13.68
C PRO A 77 -9.44 -15.45 14.00
N ALA A 78 -9.95 -16.48 14.68
CA ALA A 78 -9.18 -17.67 14.99
C ALA A 78 -8.64 -18.30 13.69
N GLY A 79 -7.33 -18.52 13.61
CA GLY A 79 -6.67 -19.03 12.40
C GLY A 79 -6.24 -17.97 11.39
N ALA A 80 -6.39 -16.67 11.69
CA ALA A 80 -5.82 -15.62 10.85
C ALA A 80 -4.30 -15.81 10.71
N PRO A 81 -3.74 -15.62 9.50
CA PRO A 81 -2.31 -15.77 9.28
C PRO A 81 -1.52 -14.81 10.18
N THR A 82 -0.39 -15.28 10.70
CA THR A 82 0.50 -14.45 11.52
C THR A 82 0.98 -13.27 10.71
N ARG A 83 0.80 -12.05 11.23
CA ARG A 83 1.22 -10.82 10.58
C ARG A 83 2.44 -10.23 11.29
N ALA A 84 3.48 -9.93 10.53
CA ALA A 84 4.65 -9.23 11.03
C ALA A 84 4.48 -7.72 10.83
N ARG A 85 4.97 -6.92 11.78
CA ARG A 85 5.01 -5.47 11.64
C ARG A 85 6.10 -5.11 10.61
N ARG A 86 5.70 -4.46 9.52
CA ARG A 86 6.59 -3.93 8.48
C ARG A 86 6.71 -2.43 8.66
N SER A 87 7.90 -1.90 8.48
CA SER A 87 8.14 -0.46 8.53
C SER A 87 8.93 -0.03 7.31
N PHE A 88 8.63 1.15 6.79
CA PHE A 88 9.37 1.78 5.71
C PHE A 88 9.27 3.30 5.85
N THR A 89 10.18 4.02 5.20
CA THR A 89 10.18 5.48 5.23
C THR A 89 9.35 5.99 4.05
N CYS A 90 8.18 6.56 4.33
CA CYS A 90 7.19 6.97 3.35
C CYS A 90 7.11 8.50 3.26
N ARG A 91 6.80 9.04 2.08
CA ARG A 91 6.41 10.44 1.96
C ARG A 91 5.11 10.70 2.73
N PRO A 92 5.01 11.79 3.50
CA PRO A 92 3.83 12.08 4.31
C PRO A 92 2.52 12.20 3.52
N ASP A 93 2.58 12.74 2.29
CA ASP A 93 1.44 12.89 1.40
C ASP A 93 0.88 11.53 0.96
N ILE A 94 1.73 10.61 0.50
CA ILE A 94 1.33 9.24 0.12
C ILE A 94 0.66 8.53 1.30
N TRP A 95 1.22 8.66 2.50
CA TRP A 95 0.63 8.05 3.69
C TRP A 95 -0.71 8.69 4.09
N THR A 96 -0.86 10.00 3.90
CA THR A 96 -2.10 10.73 4.19
C THR A 96 -3.20 10.32 3.21
N ASP A 97 -2.87 10.27 1.92
CA ASP A 97 -3.75 9.79 0.85
C ASP A 97 -4.20 8.34 1.09
N ALA A 98 -3.29 7.47 1.52
CA ALA A 98 -3.62 6.10 1.90
C ALA A 98 -4.63 6.02 3.05
N ARG A 99 -4.51 6.92 4.04
CA ARG A 99 -5.47 6.97 5.15
C ARG A 99 -6.84 7.42 4.67
N ASP A 100 -6.92 8.39 3.77
CA ASP A 100 -8.17 8.89 3.22
C ASP A 100 -8.84 7.85 2.31
N ALA A 101 -8.05 7.15 1.49
CA ALA A 101 -8.52 6.03 0.70
C ALA A 101 -9.08 4.91 1.59
N TRP A 102 -8.31 4.48 2.60
CA TRP A 102 -8.79 3.50 3.58
C TRP A 102 -10.06 3.97 4.30
N TRP A 103 -10.13 5.23 4.73
CA TRP A 103 -11.29 5.76 5.45
C TRP A 103 -12.56 5.77 4.57
N THR A 104 -12.37 5.99 3.27
CA THR A 104 -13.42 5.88 2.26
C THR A 104 -13.94 4.45 2.15
N GLU A 105 -13.06 3.46 2.18
CA GLU A 105 -13.37 2.02 2.00
C GLU A 105 -13.38 1.22 3.31
N ARG A 106 -13.47 1.89 4.46
CA ARG A 106 -13.28 1.30 5.79
C ARG A 106 -14.21 0.13 6.13
N GLU A 107 -15.35 0.04 5.45
CA GLU A 107 -16.31 -1.05 5.62
C GLU A 107 -15.83 -2.35 4.96
N GLN A 108 -15.03 -2.25 3.89
CA GLN A 108 -14.41 -3.38 3.19
C GLN A 108 -13.05 -3.75 3.81
N HIS A 109 -12.39 -2.78 4.43
CA HIS A 109 -11.08 -2.95 5.06
C HIS A 109 -11.13 -2.49 6.53
N PRO A 110 -11.40 -3.42 7.47
CA PRO A 110 -11.53 -3.09 8.90
C PRO A 110 -10.33 -2.36 9.47
N GLN A 111 -9.11 -2.63 8.96
CA GLN A 111 -7.88 -1.94 9.37
C GLN A 111 -7.17 -1.31 8.17
N LEU A 112 -6.46 -0.20 8.40
CA LEU A 112 -5.58 0.41 7.40
C LEU A 112 -4.55 -0.61 6.86
N SER A 113 -4.07 -1.52 7.72
CA SER A 113 -3.15 -2.59 7.29
C SER A 113 -3.80 -3.54 6.28
N ASP A 114 -5.10 -3.83 6.38
CA ASP A 114 -5.81 -4.66 5.41
C ASP A 114 -5.91 -3.96 4.06
N TRP A 115 -6.21 -2.66 4.07
CA TRP A 115 -6.25 -1.85 2.85
C TRP A 115 -4.88 -1.78 2.17
N ILE A 116 -3.82 -1.50 2.93
CA ILE A 116 -2.45 -1.50 2.40
C ILE A 116 -2.11 -2.87 1.81
N CYS A 117 -2.38 -3.97 2.52
CA CYS A 117 -2.14 -5.32 2.00
C CYS A 117 -2.88 -5.58 0.68
N ALA A 118 -4.13 -5.12 0.55
CA ALA A 118 -4.88 -5.24 -0.70
C ALA A 118 -4.25 -4.43 -1.85
N ALA A 119 -3.78 -3.21 -1.58
CA ALA A 119 -3.07 -2.40 -2.57
C ALA A 119 -1.75 -3.05 -3.03
N LEU A 120 -0.96 -3.60 -2.08
CA LEU A 120 0.27 -4.33 -2.40
C LEU A 120 -0.01 -5.59 -3.23
N ALA A 121 -1.04 -6.36 -2.86
CA ALA A 121 -1.45 -7.55 -3.59
C ALA A 121 -1.90 -7.21 -5.02
N ALA A 122 -2.67 -6.13 -5.20
CA ALA A 122 -3.12 -5.67 -6.50
C ALA A 122 -1.95 -5.28 -7.41
N LYS A 123 -0.98 -4.51 -6.89
CA LYS A 123 0.23 -4.17 -7.67
C LYS A 123 1.04 -5.42 -8.03
N ALA A 124 1.25 -6.33 -7.08
CA ALA A 124 1.97 -7.57 -7.34
C ALA A 124 1.27 -8.43 -8.43
N ALA A 125 -0.06 -8.50 -8.42
CA ALA A 125 -0.83 -9.25 -9.41
C ALA A 125 -0.74 -8.64 -10.82
N ALA A 126 -0.78 -7.32 -10.95
CA ALA A 126 -0.68 -6.63 -12.24
C ALA A 126 0.62 -6.99 -13.00
N HIS A 127 1.74 -7.12 -12.28
CA HIS A 127 3.03 -7.46 -12.88
C HIS A 127 3.13 -8.94 -13.31
N THR A 128 2.44 -9.85 -12.62
CA THR A 128 2.36 -11.26 -13.04
C THR A 128 1.57 -11.42 -14.34
N THR A 129 0.46 -10.68 -14.48
CA THR A 129 -0.36 -10.66 -15.69
C THR A 129 0.38 -10.06 -16.88
N GLU A 130 1.11 -8.96 -16.68
CA GLU A 130 1.88 -8.32 -17.74
C GLU A 130 3.03 -9.22 -18.25
N SER A 131 3.72 -9.90 -17.34
CA SER A 131 4.80 -10.85 -17.69
C SER A 131 4.29 -12.02 -18.52
N SER A 132 3.04 -12.45 -18.31
CA SER A 132 2.41 -13.56 -19.05
C SER A 132 1.97 -13.16 -20.46
N HIS A 133 1.78 -11.87 -20.73
CA HIS A 133 1.31 -11.36 -22.02
C HIS A 133 2.46 -11.01 -23.00
N ARG A 134 3.72 -10.99 -22.54
CA ARG A 134 4.89 -10.86 -23.42
C ARG A 134 5.20 -12.21 -24.08
N THR A 135 4.54 -12.51 -25.20
CA THR A 135 4.92 -13.58 -26.12
C THR A 135 6.35 -13.33 -26.64
N PRO A 136 7.27 -14.32 -26.65
CA PRO A 136 8.59 -14.12 -27.25
C PRO A 136 8.46 -13.96 -28.78
N PRO A 137 9.30 -13.12 -29.43
CA PRO A 137 9.32 -13.04 -30.88
C PRO A 137 9.87 -14.35 -31.48
N PRO A 138 9.51 -14.66 -32.75
CA PRO A 138 9.92 -15.88 -33.44
C PRO A 138 11.44 -15.99 -33.65
#